data_AF-A0A087BSP5-F1
#
_entry.id   AF-A0A087BSP5-F1
#
_cell.length_a   1.000
_cell.length_b   1.000
_cell.length_c   1.000
_cell.angle_alpha   90.00
_cell.angle_beta   90.00
_cell.angle_gamma   90.00
#
_symmetry.space_group_name_H-M   'P 1'
#
loop_
_entity.id
_entity.type
_entity.pdbx_description
1 polymer ?
#
loop_
_entity_poly.entity_id
_entity_poly.type
_entity_poly.pdbx_seq_one_letter_code
_entity_poly.pdbx_strand_id
1 'polypeptide(L)'
;MVMLDEPMAGVNPALKQSLLDHIVALREQGTTVLFVEHDMNMVRHIADWVTVMAQGEIVAEGPPKTVMNDQAVIDAYLGSHANIDLGDDSVLDDGVPAGPTAARE
;
A
#
# COMPACT_ATOMS: atom_id res chain seq x y z
N MET A 1 -11.47 -21.00 6.60
CA MET A 1 -10.53 -19.98 6.11
C MET A 1 -11.26 -18.65 6.09
N VAL A 2 -10.62 -17.59 6.60
CA VAL A 2 -11.15 -16.22 6.66
C VAL A 2 -10.22 -15.33 5.85
N MET A 3 -10.79 -14.43 5.04
CA MET A 3 -10.05 -13.45 4.24
C MET A 3 -10.50 -12.05 4.64
N LEU A 4 -9.55 -11.16 4.94
CA LEU A 4 -9.82 -9.80 5.38
C LEU A 4 -9.07 -8.82 4.48
N ASP A 5 -9.77 -7.79 4.01
CA ASP A 5 -9.18 -6.71 3.22
C ASP A 5 -9.09 -5.47 4.11
N GLU A 6 -7.86 -5.08 4.47
CA GLU A 6 -7.55 -3.99 5.38
C GLU A 6 -8.43 -3.92 6.65
N PRO A 7 -8.51 -5.00 7.45
CA PRO A 7 -9.41 -5.05 8.61
C PRO A 7 -9.15 -3.94 9.65
N MET A 8 -7.97 -3.34 9.64
CA MET A 8 -7.57 -2.29 10.58
C MET A 8 -7.81 -0.87 10.05
N ALA A 9 -8.16 -0.72 8.77
CA ALA A 9 -8.42 0.58 8.16
C ALA A 9 -9.64 1.25 8.80
N GLY A 10 -9.47 2.50 9.24
CA GLY A 10 -10.54 3.28 9.88
C GLY A 10 -10.94 2.82 11.29
N VAL A 11 -10.29 1.78 11.84
CA VAL A 11 -10.57 1.31 13.21
C VAL A 11 -9.93 2.25 14.23
N ASN A 12 -10.71 2.61 15.26
CA ASN A 12 -10.22 3.41 16.39
C ASN A 12 -8.99 2.72 17.03
N PRO A 13 -7.87 3.43 17.25
CA PRO A 13 -6.67 2.86 17.88
C PRO A 13 -6.94 2.09 19.19
N ALA A 14 -7.92 2.53 19.98
CA ALA A 14 -8.30 1.84 21.22
C ALA A 14 -8.94 0.46 20.99
N LEU A 15 -9.52 0.22 19.81
CA LEU A 15 -10.20 -1.04 19.45
C LEU A 15 -9.34 -1.95 18.57
N LYS A 16 -8.25 -1.44 17.98
CA LYS A 16 -7.35 -2.24 17.13
C LYS A 16 -6.84 -3.48 17.85
N GLN A 17 -6.42 -3.34 19.11
CA GLN A 17 -5.93 -4.48 19.90
C GLN A 17 -6.99 -5.57 20.05
N SER A 18 -8.22 -5.20 20.37
CA SER A 18 -9.31 -6.17 20.51
C SER A 18 -9.62 -6.89 19.20
N LEU A 19 -9.54 -6.19 18.06
CA LEU A 19 -9.73 -6.82 16.76
C LEU A 19 -8.61 -7.82 16.44
N LEU A 20 -7.37 -7.50 16.80
CA LEU A 20 -6.25 -8.42 16.66
C LEU A 20 -6.39 -9.66 17.51
N ASP A 21 -6.78 -9.48 18.77
CA ASP A 21 -6.95 -10.60 19.70
C ASP A 21 -8.00 -11.59 19.16
N HIS A 22 -9.05 -11.09 18.49
CA HIS A 22 -10.03 -11.95 17.81
C HIS A 22 -9.44 -12.68 16.60
N ILE A 23 -8.64 -12.00 15.77
CA ILE A 23 -7.98 -12.63 14.61
C ILE A 23 -7.04 -13.75 15.07
N VAL A 24 -6.27 -13.51 16.12
CA VAL A 24 -5.38 -14.51 16.74
C VAL A 24 -6.18 -15.68 17.29
N ALA A 25 -7.27 -15.42 18.02
CA ALA A 25 -8.13 -16.48 18.57
C ALA A 25 -8.74 -17.36 17.47
N LEU A 26 -9.16 -16.79 16.33
CA LEU A 26 -9.64 -17.57 15.18
C LEU A 26 -8.55 -18.51 14.64
N ARG A 27 -7.32 -18.01 14.54
CA ARG A 27 -6.16 -18.80 14.14
C ARG A 27 -5.86 -19.93 15.14
N GLU A 28 -5.90 -19.66 16.45
CA GLU A 28 -5.70 -20.66 17.50
C GLU A 28 -6.79 -21.76 17.48
N GLN A 29 -7.99 -21.45 17.03
CA GLN A 29 -9.07 -22.43 16.82
C GLN A 29 -8.88 -23.30 15.57
N GLY A 30 -7.78 -23.14 14.83
CA GLY A 30 -7.48 -23.88 13.60
C GLY A 30 -8.03 -23.24 12.33
N THR A 31 -8.49 -21.99 12.39
CA THR A 31 -8.95 -21.27 11.20
C THR A 31 -7.77 -20.62 10.49
N THR A 32 -7.53 -20.96 9.22
CA THR A 32 -6.59 -20.20 8.38
C THR A 32 -7.10 -18.77 8.18
N VAL A 33 -6.27 -17.77 8.49
CA VAL A 33 -6.57 -16.35 8.25
C VAL A 33 -5.60 -15.82 7.20
N LEU A 34 -6.15 -15.21 6.16
CA LEU A 34 -5.44 -14.42 5.17
C LEU A 34 -5.91 -12.97 5.30
N PHE A 35 -4.99 -12.03 5.31
CA PHE A 35 -5.37 -10.61 5.33
C PHE A 35 -4.42 -9.79 4.48
N VAL A 36 -4.94 -8.69 3.96
CA VAL A 36 -4.17 -7.65 3.27
C VAL A 36 -4.08 -6.45 4.21
N GLU A 37 -2.88 -5.94 4.42
CA GLU A 37 -2.62 -4.79 5.29
C GLU A 37 -1.42 -3.99 4.76
N HIS A 38 -1.49 -2.67 4.92
CA HIS A 38 -0.37 -1.78 4.70
C HIS A 38 0.33 -1.39 6.01
N ASP A 39 -0.25 -1.68 7.18
CA ASP A 39 0.40 -1.44 8.49
C ASP A 39 1.47 -2.50 8.78
N MET A 40 2.74 -2.15 8.55
CA MET A 40 3.88 -3.05 8.78
C MET A 40 4.09 -3.43 10.26
N ASN A 41 3.70 -2.57 11.21
CA ASN A 41 3.78 -2.94 12.62
C ASN A 41 2.81 -4.08 12.93
N MET A 42 1.65 -4.07 12.26
CA MET A 42 0.65 -5.10 12.39
C MET A 42 1.10 -6.42 11.79
N VAL A 43 1.51 -6.38 10.52
CA VAL A 43 2.00 -7.57 9.80
C VAL A 43 3.10 -8.26 10.60
N ARG A 44 4.00 -7.49 11.22
CA ARG A 44 5.10 -8.02 12.04
C ARG A 44 4.62 -8.77 13.27
N HIS A 45 3.49 -8.38 13.84
CA HIS A 45 2.99 -8.90 15.12
C HIS A 45 2.19 -10.20 14.96
N ILE A 46 1.38 -10.32 13.90
CA ILE A 46 0.38 -11.38 13.80
C ILE A 46 0.59 -12.36 12.63
N ALA A 47 1.36 -11.99 11.60
CA ALA A 47 1.55 -12.85 10.43
C ALA A 47 2.63 -13.91 10.68
N ASP A 48 2.35 -15.16 10.31
CA ASP A 48 3.37 -16.22 10.25
C ASP A 48 4.21 -16.12 8.97
N TRP A 49 3.57 -15.64 7.91
CA TRP A 49 4.09 -15.62 6.55
C TRP A 49 3.53 -14.39 5.83
N VAL A 50 4.37 -13.75 5.02
CA VAL A 50 4.05 -12.52 4.31
C VAL A 50 4.42 -12.71 2.85
N THR A 51 3.53 -12.29 1.96
CA THR A 51 3.79 -12.14 0.53
C THR A 51 3.68 -10.66 0.22
N VAL A 52 4.73 -10.09 -0.37
CA VAL A 52 4.76 -8.68 -0.79
C VAL A 52 4.62 -8.65 -2.30
N MET A 53 3.72 -7.79 -2.78
CA MET A 53 3.46 -7.60 -4.19
C MET A 53 3.68 -6.14 -4.57
N ALA A 54 4.38 -5.90 -5.68
CA ALA A 54 4.57 -4.57 -6.24
C ALA A 54 4.43 -4.64 -7.77
N GLN A 55 3.74 -3.67 -8.37
CA GLN A 55 3.54 -3.60 -9.83
C GLN A 55 2.94 -4.89 -10.44
N GLY A 56 2.10 -5.60 -9.68
CA GLY A 56 1.47 -6.84 -10.11
C GLY A 56 2.35 -8.10 -9.97
N GLU A 57 3.57 -7.97 -9.46
CA GLU A 57 4.52 -9.08 -9.29
C GLU A 57 4.85 -9.33 -7.81
N ILE A 58 5.08 -10.58 -7.45
CA ILE A 58 5.54 -10.94 -6.10
C ILE A 58 7.02 -10.57 -5.99
N VAL A 59 7.33 -9.63 -5.10
CA VAL A 59 8.71 -9.15 -4.90
C VAL A 59 9.45 -9.93 -3.82
N ALA A 60 8.74 -10.39 -2.79
CA ALA A 60 9.30 -11.18 -1.72
C ALA A 60 8.22 -12.01 -1.01
N GLU A 61 8.64 -13.15 -0.45
CA GLU A 61 7.77 -14.04 0.29
C GLU A 61 8.55 -14.73 1.42
N GLY A 62 7.94 -14.87 2.60
CA GLY A 62 8.55 -15.56 3.73
C GLY A 62 8.10 -15.07 5.11
N PRO A 63 8.83 -15.45 6.18
CA PRO A 63 8.55 -14.96 7.52
C PRO A 63 8.71 -13.43 7.61
N PRO A 64 7.84 -12.72 8.36
CA PRO A 64 7.86 -11.25 8.41
C PRO A 64 9.23 -10.67 8.78
N LYS A 65 9.96 -11.32 9.70
CA LYS A 65 11.29 -10.88 10.14
C LYS A 65 12.33 -10.90 9.01
N THR A 66 12.18 -11.78 8.04
CA THR A 66 13.09 -11.87 6.89
C THR A 66 12.65 -10.89 5.80
N VAL A 67 11.38 -10.94 5.42
CA VAL A 67 10.79 -10.15 4.33
C VAL A 67 10.89 -8.64 4.60
N MET A 68 10.65 -8.20 5.83
CA MET A 68 10.70 -6.77 6.18
C MET A 68 12.12 -6.16 6.15
N ASN A 69 13.17 -6.98 6.14
CA ASN A 69 14.54 -6.53 6.00
C ASN A 69 15.04 -6.62 4.55
N ASP A 70 14.19 -7.09 3.63
CA ASP A 70 14.53 -7.16 2.22
C ASP A 70 14.52 -5.75 1.61
N GLN A 71 15.61 -5.39 0.94
CA GLN A 71 15.75 -4.08 0.31
C GLN A 71 14.67 -3.84 -0.74
N ALA A 72 14.28 -4.85 -1.52
CA ALA A 72 13.23 -4.72 -2.54
C ALA A 72 11.86 -4.42 -1.91
N VAL A 73 11.59 -4.97 -0.71
CA VAL A 73 10.36 -4.70 0.05
C VAL A 73 10.37 -3.28 0.61
N ILE A 74 11.51 -2.83 1.15
CA ILE A 74 11.67 -1.46 1.65
C ILE A 74 11.49 -0.46 0.52
N ASP A 75 12.12 -0.70 -0.64
CA ASP A 75 12.02 0.17 -1.81
C ASP A 75 10.59 0.21 -2.37
N ALA A 76 9.89 -0.94 -2.39
CA ALA A 76 8.49 -1.01 -2.79
C ALA A 76 7.54 -0.31 -1.81
N TYR A 77 7.76 -0.45 -0.50
CA TYR A 77 6.91 0.11 0.54
C TYR A 77 7.08 1.62 0.72
N LEU A 78 8.33 2.11 0.70
CA LEU A 78 8.63 3.55 0.72
C LEU A 78 8.28 4.20 -0.62
N GLY A 79 8.22 3.39 -1.68
CA GLY A 79 7.86 3.80 -3.02
C GLY A 79 8.85 4.78 -3.64
N SER A 80 8.84 4.82 -4.96
CA SER A 80 9.39 5.91 -5.76
C SER A 80 8.61 7.22 -5.57
N HIS A 81 8.33 7.63 -4.33
CA HIS A 81 7.99 9.03 -3.98
C HIS A 81 9.19 9.98 -4.18
N ALA A 82 10.30 9.46 -4.71
CA ALA A 82 11.44 10.21 -5.23
C ALA A 82 11.61 10.09 -6.76
N ASN A 83 10.59 9.73 -7.54
CA ASN A 83 10.56 10.18 -8.94
C ASN A 83 9.61 11.38 -9.05
N ILE A 84 10.20 12.52 -8.75
CA ILE A 84 9.71 13.82 -9.18
C ILE A 84 9.69 13.76 -10.71
N ASP A 85 8.50 13.80 -11.32
CA ASP A 85 8.36 14.53 -12.58
C ASP A 85 7.46 15.74 -12.31
N LEU A 86 8.11 16.88 -12.09
CA LEU A 86 7.51 18.21 -11.98
C LEU A 86 7.42 18.88 -13.36
N GLY A 87 7.41 18.13 -14.48
CA GLY A 87 7.39 18.71 -15.82
C GLY A 87 6.92 17.77 -16.91
N ASP A 88 5.62 17.51 -16.97
CA ASP A 88 4.96 17.26 -18.27
C ASP A 88 3.97 18.39 -18.55
N ASP A 89 4.45 19.36 -19.33
CA ASP A 89 3.71 20.52 -19.83
C ASP A 89 2.92 20.18 -21.13
N SER A 90 2.51 18.92 -21.34
CA SER A 90 1.84 18.50 -22.58
C SER A 90 0.30 18.38 -22.53
N VAL A 91 -0.35 18.73 -21.41
CA VAL A 91 -1.82 18.71 -21.28
C VAL A 91 -2.41 20.06 -20.94
N LEU A 92 -2.10 21.08 -21.76
CA LEU A 92 -2.94 22.27 -21.97
C LEU A 92 -2.84 22.75 -23.43
N ASP A 93 -3.01 21.85 -24.40
CA ASP A 93 -3.42 22.23 -25.76
C ASP A 93 -4.92 21.91 -25.93
N ASP A 94 -5.76 22.72 -25.28
CA ASP A 94 -7.16 22.87 -25.70
C ASP A 94 -7.21 24.01 -26.71
N GLY A 95 -7.10 23.63 -27.98
CA GLY A 95 -7.27 24.51 -29.13
C GLY A 95 -8.52 25.39 -29.01
N VAL A 96 -8.30 26.68 -28.82
CA VAL A 96 -9.29 27.75 -28.99
C VAL A 96 -8.74 28.72 -30.06
N PRO A 97 -9.53 29.07 -31.09
CA PRO A 97 -9.01 29.71 -32.29
C PRO A 97 -8.55 31.15 -32.05
N ALA A 98 -7.51 31.54 -32.79
CA ALA A 98 -6.92 32.87 -32.79
C ALA A 98 -7.96 33.97 -33.06
N GLY A 99 -8.13 34.86 -32.08
CA GLY A 99 -8.81 36.15 -32.23
C GLY A 99 -7.92 37.17 -32.97
N PRO A 100 -8.52 38.21 -33.58
CA PRO A 100 -7.86 39.00 -34.60
C PRO A 100 -6.82 40.00 -34.05
N THR A 101 -5.81 40.21 -34.88
CA THR A 101 -4.74 41.19 -34.81
C THR A 101 -5.24 42.64 -34.71
N ALA A 102 -4.67 43.42 -33.78
CA ALA A 102 -4.59 44.89 -33.83
C ALA A 102 -3.39 45.35 -32.98
N ALA A 103 -2.33 45.88 -33.60
CA ALA A 103 -1.89 47.30 -33.53
C ALA A 103 -1.76 47.83 -32.08
N ARG A 104 -0.64 48.39 -31.61
CA ARG A 104 0.26 49.38 -32.22
C ARG A 104 1.40 49.69 -31.24
N GLU A 105 2.50 50.24 -31.77
CA GLU A 105 3.45 51.11 -31.08
C GLU A 105 2.76 52.29 -30.35
#